data_AF-A0A191TM63-F1
#
_entry.id   AF-A0A191TM63-F1
#
_cell.length_a   1.000
_cell.length_b   1.000
_cell.length_c   1.000
_cell.angle_alpha   90.00
_cell.angle_beta   90.00
_cell.angle_gamma   90.00
#
_symmetry.space_group_name_H-M   'P 1'
#
loop_
_entity.id
_entity.type
_entity.pdbx_description
1 polymer ?
#
loop_
_entity_poly.entity_id
_entity_poly.type
_entity_poly.pdbx_seq_one_letter_code
_entity_poly.pdbx_strand_id
1 'polypeptide(L)'
;MTLCVAYIRQAHETEELVFATDSCLTGGEKWKHGIKLFRVPKKNCLLCFAGSTARAYPLVLNLVSSIHLDKYLQSPESSLQDVLEYLSSLFTDLITKIISEIPEEDIHELRSGVQFLFGGWDWGNGRSGTFRVWKLYYSKDIEGFIFDELTNNGKKRFYTFLGDPEEIEGTAKEMYKKMLYDEDIQDDPIDMEPLKILRDISLNDDYREIDGSLQIGKVYKSNTSEFFGIYWPSSKGKPCFQGREYNELNKPLVRYFDPDNFEIFESDLPDKLNQITEEIYGNDFEFVRDCYEETGHLKAGLPEKSKHTLRLIFKDIAYRMFISLQKQEETY
;
A
#
# COMPACT_ATOMS: atom_id res chain seq x y z
N MET A 1 17.21 8.32 4.58
CA MET A 1 16.40 8.77 3.43
C MET A 1 15.12 7.94 3.36
N THR A 2 14.05 8.45 2.76
CA THR A 2 12.78 7.74 2.54
C THR A 2 12.21 8.16 1.20
N LEU A 3 11.51 7.25 0.52
CA LEU A 3 10.74 7.59 -0.67
C LEU A 3 9.30 7.06 -0.55
N CYS A 4 8.37 7.97 -0.76
CA CYS A 4 6.94 7.73 -0.83
C CYS A 4 6.44 8.09 -2.23
N VAL A 5 5.41 7.38 -2.68
CA VAL A 5 4.74 7.66 -3.95
C VAL A 5 3.23 7.60 -3.76
N ALA A 6 2.51 8.50 -4.42
CA ALA A 6 1.06 8.45 -4.54
C ALA A 6 0.62 8.78 -5.97
N TYR A 7 -0.32 8.02 -6.52
CA TYR A 7 -0.78 8.21 -7.90
C TYR A 7 -2.19 7.66 -8.12
N ILE A 8 -2.91 8.24 -9.09
CA ILE A 8 -4.21 7.72 -9.53
C ILE A 8 -3.94 6.75 -10.68
N ARG A 9 -4.18 5.47 -10.41
CA ARG A 9 -4.03 4.37 -11.36
C ARG A 9 -5.33 4.17 -12.13
N GLN A 10 -5.23 3.97 -13.44
CA GLN A 10 -6.32 3.51 -14.27
C GLN A 10 -6.29 1.98 -14.36
N ALA A 11 -7.20 1.31 -13.66
CA ALA A 11 -7.32 -0.15 -13.68
C ALA A 11 -8.58 -0.54 -14.46
N HIS A 12 -8.41 -0.97 -15.72
CA HIS A 12 -9.51 -1.21 -16.66
C HIS A 12 -10.44 0.02 -16.77
N GLU A 13 -11.74 -0.15 -16.53
CA GLU A 13 -12.76 0.90 -16.59
C GLU A 13 -12.91 1.70 -15.28
N THR A 14 -12.08 1.43 -14.26
CA THR A 14 -12.10 2.15 -12.98
C THR A 14 -10.76 2.81 -12.66
N GLU A 15 -10.79 3.71 -11.69
CA GLU A 15 -9.60 4.32 -11.12
C GLU A 15 -9.47 3.94 -9.65
N GLU A 16 -8.23 3.89 -9.18
CA GLU A 16 -7.87 3.68 -7.78
C GLU A 16 -6.70 4.60 -7.40
N LEU A 17 -6.68 5.05 -6.15
CA LEU A 17 -5.57 5.85 -5.62
C LEU A 17 -4.59 4.91 -4.91
N VAL A 18 -3.35 4.86 -5.38
CA VAL A 18 -2.30 4.02 -4.82
C VAL A 18 -1.36 4.87 -3.98
N PHE A 19 -0.98 4.37 -2.81
CA PHE A 19 0.11 4.86 -1.98
C PHE A 19 1.14 3.75 -1.81
N ALA A 20 2.42 4.09 -1.91
CA ALA A 20 3.48 3.17 -1.55
C ALA A 20 4.72 3.86 -0.98
N THR A 21 5.55 3.09 -0.27
CA THR A 21 6.80 3.54 0.32
C THR A 21 7.75 2.37 0.57
N ASP A 22 9.05 2.64 0.70
CA ASP A 22 10.04 1.68 1.16
C ASP A 22 9.83 1.33 2.65
N SER A 23 10.65 0.42 3.21
CA SER A 23 10.54 0.03 4.63
C SER A 23 11.83 0.21 5.44
N CYS A 24 12.81 0.91 4.91
CA CYS A 24 14.09 1.10 5.57
C CYS A 24 14.08 2.31 6.51
N LEU A 25 14.40 2.10 7.78
CA LEU A 25 14.71 3.16 8.72
C LEU A 25 16.22 3.25 8.89
N THR A 26 16.73 4.48 8.91
CA THR A 26 18.15 4.77 9.12
C THR A 26 18.32 5.87 10.15
N GLY A 27 19.34 5.77 11.01
CA GLY A 27 19.60 6.79 12.04
C GLY A 27 20.54 6.31 13.13
N GLY A 28 21.77 5.94 12.77
CA GLY A 28 22.73 5.25 13.64
C GLY A 28 22.64 3.72 13.55
N GLU A 29 21.50 3.20 13.12
CA GLU A 29 21.28 1.81 12.72
C GLU A 29 20.53 1.74 11.39
N LYS A 30 20.42 0.54 10.80
CA LYS A 30 19.66 0.29 9.57
C LYS A 30 18.65 -0.82 9.84
N TRP A 31 17.35 -0.52 9.69
CA TRP A 31 16.27 -1.46 9.94
C TRP A 31 15.31 -1.52 8.75
N LYS A 32 15.30 -2.65 8.01
CA LYS A 32 14.53 -2.81 6.77
C LYS A 32 13.04 -3.12 6.97
N HIS A 33 12.49 -2.97 8.17
CA HIS A 33 11.12 -3.37 8.50
C HIS A 33 10.29 -2.28 9.18
N GLY A 34 10.64 -1.01 8.97
CA GLY A 34 9.90 0.13 9.51
C GLY A 34 8.63 0.40 8.74
N ILE A 35 7.53 0.59 9.47
CA ILE A 35 6.24 0.96 8.87
C ILE A 35 6.27 2.45 8.52
N LYS A 36 5.86 2.82 7.30
CA LYS A 36 5.83 4.21 6.83
C LYS A 36 4.49 4.57 6.15
N LEU A 37 3.64 3.58 5.87
CA LEU A 37 2.31 3.76 5.31
C LEU A 37 1.23 3.31 6.32
N PHE A 38 0.25 4.18 6.55
CA PHE A 38 -0.77 4.02 7.57
C PHE A 38 -2.16 4.18 6.99
N ARG A 39 -3.08 3.39 7.52
CA ARG A 39 -4.51 3.67 7.39
C ARG A 39 -4.94 4.47 8.60
N VAL A 40 -5.47 5.65 8.33
CA VAL A 40 -6.14 6.47 9.34
C VAL A 40 -7.44 5.73 9.74
N PRO A 41 -7.94 5.82 10.99
CA PRO A 41 -9.14 5.07 11.40
C PRO A 41 -10.42 5.37 10.57
N LYS A 42 -10.41 6.42 9.74
CA LYS A 42 -11.40 6.64 8.68
C LYS A 42 -11.10 5.77 7.45
N LYS A 43 -12.07 4.95 7.06
CA LYS A 43 -11.88 3.82 6.11
C LYS A 43 -11.43 4.19 4.68
N ASN A 44 -11.58 5.44 4.25
CA ASN A 44 -11.38 5.88 2.86
C ASN A 44 -10.12 6.76 2.66
N CYS A 45 -9.14 6.70 3.56
CA CYS A 45 -7.91 7.49 3.43
C CYS A 45 -6.66 6.77 3.95
N LEU A 46 -5.53 7.18 3.40
CA LEU A 46 -4.19 6.70 3.72
C LEU A 46 -3.27 7.87 4.03
N LEU A 47 -2.22 7.60 4.81
CA LEU A 47 -1.19 8.54 5.20
C LEU A 47 0.17 7.86 5.12
N CYS A 48 1.14 8.44 4.42
CA CYS A 48 2.55 8.05 4.55
C CYS A 48 3.43 9.25 4.84
N PHE A 49 4.68 9.01 5.26
CA PHE A 49 5.60 10.07 5.63
C PHE A 49 6.98 9.88 5.02
N ALA A 50 7.70 10.99 4.85
CA ALA A 50 9.14 11.02 4.61
C ALA A 50 9.79 11.95 5.64
N GLY A 51 10.99 11.61 6.09
CA GLY A 51 11.70 12.35 7.13
C GLY A 51 11.97 11.54 8.40
N SER A 52 12.16 12.27 9.50
CA SER A 52 12.49 11.78 10.83
C SER A 52 11.39 10.86 11.40
N THR A 53 11.77 9.61 11.67
CA THR A 53 10.91 8.63 12.37
C THR A 53 10.59 9.07 13.80
N ALA A 54 11.53 9.74 14.46
CA ALA A 54 11.36 10.30 15.81
C ALA A 54 10.28 11.39 15.85
N ARG A 55 9.96 12.02 14.71
CA ARG A 55 8.84 12.95 14.57
C ARG A 55 7.59 12.26 14.04
N ALA A 56 7.73 11.46 12.98
CA ALA A 56 6.60 10.82 12.31
C ALA A 56 5.78 9.92 13.23
N TYR A 57 6.41 9.00 13.97
CA TYR A 57 5.67 8.01 14.75
C TYR A 57 4.84 8.61 15.88
N PRO A 58 5.38 9.52 16.74
CA PRO A 58 4.56 10.16 17.76
C PRO A 58 3.36 10.93 17.18
N LEU A 59 3.55 11.65 16.06
CA LEU A 59 2.47 12.38 15.40
C LEU A 59 1.39 11.43 14.88
N VAL A 60 1.77 10.40 14.13
CA VAL A 60 0.84 9.42 13.57
C VAL A 60 0.10 8.64 14.67
N LEU A 61 0.79 8.24 15.74
CA LEU A 61 0.16 7.52 16.85
C LEU A 61 -0.89 8.38 17.57
N ASN A 62 -0.60 9.67 17.79
CA ASN A 62 -1.59 10.60 18.34
C ASN A 62 -2.78 10.77 17.39
N LEU A 63 -2.55 10.92 16.08
CA LEU A 63 -3.63 11.02 15.09
C LEU A 63 -4.55 9.79 15.10
N VAL A 64 -3.95 8.60 15.03
CA VAL A 64 -4.69 7.33 15.03
C VAL A 64 -5.49 7.20 16.33
N SER A 65 -4.87 7.49 17.48
CA SER A 65 -5.55 7.43 18.78
C SER A 65 -6.72 8.40 18.86
N SER A 66 -6.51 9.66 18.45
CA SER A 66 -7.55 10.68 18.57
C SER A 66 -8.74 10.44 17.63
N ILE A 67 -8.49 10.07 16.37
CA ILE A 67 -9.58 9.75 15.44
C ILE A 67 -10.32 8.50 15.91
N HIS A 68 -9.63 7.51 16.49
CA HIS A 68 -10.29 6.32 17.04
C HIS A 68 -11.29 6.64 18.17
N LEU A 69 -11.08 7.74 18.90
CA LEU A 69 -11.98 8.21 19.96
C LEU A 69 -13.07 9.16 19.44
N ASP A 70 -12.89 9.74 18.27
CA ASP A 70 -13.84 10.65 17.63
C ASP A 70 -14.79 9.90 16.68
N LYS A 71 -16.05 9.76 17.09
CA LYS A 71 -17.07 9.06 16.29
C LYS A 71 -17.40 9.79 14.98
N TYR A 72 -17.30 11.12 14.94
CA TYR A 72 -17.63 11.91 13.77
C TYR A 72 -16.52 11.79 12.70
N LEU A 73 -15.25 11.90 13.08
CA LEU A 73 -14.14 11.76 12.14
C LEU A 73 -14.02 10.34 11.55
N GLN A 74 -14.52 9.33 12.27
CA GLN A 74 -14.63 7.95 11.75
C GLN A 74 -15.81 7.75 10.81
N SER A 75 -16.83 8.59 10.89
CA SER A 75 -18.09 8.35 10.23
C SER A 75 -18.05 8.73 8.74
N PRO A 76 -18.95 8.20 7.91
CA PRO A 76 -19.06 8.61 6.50
C PRO A 76 -19.46 10.08 6.32
N GLU A 77 -20.05 10.71 7.33
CA GLU A 77 -20.51 12.11 7.29
C GLU A 77 -19.37 13.13 7.37
N SER A 78 -18.23 12.79 7.96
CA SER A 78 -17.04 13.64 7.88
C SER A 78 -16.45 13.58 6.48
N SER A 79 -16.06 14.73 5.95
CA SER A 79 -15.31 14.85 4.71
C SER A 79 -13.83 14.51 4.92
N LEU A 80 -13.08 14.36 3.82
CA LEU A 80 -11.61 14.29 3.92
C LEU A 80 -11.02 15.61 4.42
N GLN A 81 -11.66 16.73 4.11
CA GLN A 81 -11.25 18.06 4.56
C GLN A 81 -11.32 18.17 6.09
N ASP A 82 -12.39 17.67 6.72
CA ASP A 82 -12.52 17.68 8.19
C ASP A 82 -11.37 16.90 8.86
N VAL A 83 -11.00 15.74 8.30
CA VAL A 83 -9.86 14.95 8.80
C VAL A 83 -8.54 15.66 8.57
N LEU A 84 -8.36 16.29 7.42
CA LEU A 84 -7.15 17.02 7.07
C LEU A 84 -6.93 18.23 7.98
N GLU A 85 -7.98 19.00 8.24
CA GLU A 85 -7.96 20.15 9.17
C GLU A 85 -7.67 19.70 10.60
N TYR A 86 -8.32 18.61 11.04
CA TYR A 86 -8.04 18.00 12.33
C TYR A 86 -6.57 17.55 12.44
N LEU A 87 -6.06 16.86 11.42
CA LEU A 87 -4.67 16.40 11.35
C LEU A 87 -3.71 17.58 11.45
N SER A 88 -3.89 18.63 10.63
CA SER A 88 -3.03 19.81 10.62
C SER A 88 -2.99 20.52 11.98
N SER A 89 -4.16 20.67 12.61
CA SER A 89 -4.30 21.28 13.93
C SER A 89 -3.61 20.45 15.01
N LEU A 90 -3.88 19.13 15.04
CA LEU A 90 -3.26 18.20 16.00
C LEU A 90 -1.75 18.19 15.87
N PHE A 91 -1.22 18.10 14.64
CA PHE A 91 0.22 18.06 14.43
C PHE A 91 0.86 19.36 14.88
N THR A 92 0.27 20.51 14.53
CA THR A 92 0.70 21.84 14.98
C THR A 92 0.76 21.92 16.51
N ASP A 93 -0.30 21.52 17.20
CA ASP A 93 -0.35 21.53 18.67
C ASP A 93 0.74 20.64 19.29
N LEU A 94 1.01 19.47 18.71
CA LEU A 94 2.05 18.56 19.21
C LEU A 94 3.46 19.09 18.97
N ILE A 95 3.77 19.61 17.77
CA ILE A 95 5.12 20.09 17.47
C ILE A 95 5.49 21.41 18.14
N THR A 96 4.51 22.26 18.41
CA THR A 96 4.76 23.54 19.09
C THR A 96 5.14 23.34 20.55
N LYS A 97 4.76 22.18 21.13
CA LYS A 97 5.17 21.74 22.48
C LYS A 97 6.56 21.11 22.56
N ILE A 98 7.24 20.93 21.44
CA ILE A 98 8.64 20.46 21.43
C ILE A 98 9.53 21.55 22.01
N ILE A 99 10.41 21.15 22.92
CA ILE A 99 11.46 21.98 23.52
C ILE A 99 12.79 21.44 22.99
N SER A 100 13.70 22.31 22.56
CA SER A 100 15.08 21.88 22.30
C SER A 100 15.84 21.79 23.62
N GLU A 101 16.46 20.63 23.86
CA GLU A 101 17.36 20.41 25.00
C GLU A 101 18.81 20.82 24.70
N ILE A 102 19.12 21.08 23.43
CA ILE A 102 20.46 21.48 22.98
C ILE A 102 20.48 23.02 22.85
N PRO A 103 21.35 23.71 23.60
CA PRO A 103 21.49 25.16 23.46
C PRO A 103 21.79 25.56 22.01
N GLU A 104 21.10 26.60 21.51
CA GLU A 104 21.30 27.22 20.19
C GLU A 104 20.84 26.40 18.96
N GLU A 105 20.18 25.25 19.16
CA GLU A 105 19.58 24.48 18.06
C GLU A 105 18.38 25.20 17.44
N ASP A 106 18.27 25.22 16.10
CA ASP A 106 17.11 25.80 15.43
C ASP A 106 15.88 24.91 15.66
N ILE A 107 14.96 25.39 16.50
CA ILE A 107 13.70 24.71 16.80
C ILE A 107 12.86 24.45 15.54
N HIS A 108 13.00 25.27 14.50
CA HIS A 108 12.27 25.08 13.26
C HIS A 108 12.82 23.91 12.45
N GLU A 109 14.13 23.66 12.45
CA GLU A 109 14.71 22.46 11.81
C GLU A 109 14.21 21.20 12.52
N LEU A 110 14.15 21.21 13.86
CA LEU A 110 13.59 20.12 14.64
C LEU A 110 12.11 19.85 14.34
N ARG A 111 11.32 20.91 14.14
CA ARG A 111 9.88 20.85 13.86
C ARG A 111 9.59 20.49 12.41
N SER A 112 10.47 20.86 11.47
CA SER A 112 10.31 20.59 10.03
C SER A 112 10.79 19.23 9.58
N GLY A 113 11.36 18.42 10.49
CA GLY A 113 12.00 17.16 10.15
C GLY A 113 11.09 16.05 9.60
N VAL A 114 9.82 16.30 9.29
CA VAL A 114 8.92 15.31 8.69
C VAL A 114 7.88 15.97 7.77
N GLN A 115 7.57 15.28 6.68
CA GLN A 115 6.51 15.62 5.74
C GLN A 115 5.61 14.41 5.51
N PHE A 116 4.36 14.65 5.12
CA PHE A 116 3.38 13.58 4.89
C PHE A 116 2.69 13.72 3.54
N LEU A 117 2.32 12.59 2.96
CA LEU A 117 1.25 12.52 1.97
C LEU A 117 0.00 11.97 2.64
N PHE A 118 -1.09 12.70 2.54
CA PHE A 118 -2.42 12.26 2.94
C PHE A 118 -3.32 12.22 1.73
N GLY A 119 -4.18 11.21 1.60
CA GLY A 119 -5.11 11.19 0.49
C GLY A 119 -6.20 10.15 0.64
N GLY A 120 -7.23 10.31 -0.18
CA GLY A 120 -8.39 9.44 -0.15
C GLY A 120 -9.41 9.74 -1.24
N TRP A 121 -10.58 9.13 -1.11
CA TRP A 121 -11.73 9.40 -1.96
C TRP A 121 -12.69 10.40 -1.30
N ASP A 122 -12.97 11.51 -1.99
CA ASP A 122 -13.80 12.62 -1.52
C ASP A 122 -15.13 12.69 -2.29
N TRP A 123 -16.25 12.76 -1.58
CA TRP A 123 -17.60 12.95 -2.15
C TRP A 123 -18.04 14.42 -2.17
N GLY A 124 -17.23 15.35 -1.65
CA GLY A 124 -17.59 16.76 -1.48
C GLY A 124 -17.99 17.48 -2.77
N ASN A 125 -17.59 16.99 -3.95
CA ASN A 125 -17.89 17.57 -5.26
C ASN A 125 -19.12 16.94 -5.96
N GLY A 126 -20.09 16.43 -5.18
CA GLY A 126 -21.36 15.88 -5.70
C GLY A 126 -21.32 14.37 -5.97
N ARG A 127 -22.22 13.88 -6.83
CA ARG A 127 -22.37 12.42 -7.09
C ARG A 127 -21.17 11.79 -7.82
N SER A 128 -20.29 12.61 -8.37
CA SER A 128 -19.04 12.22 -9.01
C SER A 128 -17.89 12.58 -8.07
N GLY A 129 -17.65 11.73 -7.07
CA GLY A 129 -16.52 11.92 -6.16
C GLY A 129 -15.17 11.98 -6.90
N THR A 130 -14.11 12.35 -6.20
CA THR A 130 -12.76 12.45 -6.76
C THR A 130 -11.72 11.96 -5.77
N PHE A 131 -10.62 11.39 -6.28
CA PHE A 131 -9.44 11.18 -5.46
C PHE A 131 -8.74 12.51 -5.20
N ARG A 132 -8.27 12.70 -3.97
CA ARG A 132 -7.54 13.90 -3.55
C ARG A 132 -6.32 13.50 -2.73
N VAL A 133 -5.23 14.23 -2.95
CA VAL A 133 -3.95 14.02 -2.25
C VAL A 133 -3.38 15.36 -1.84
N TRP A 134 -2.91 15.44 -0.60
CA TRP A 134 -2.29 16.61 0.00
C TRP A 134 -0.88 16.29 0.47
N LYS A 135 0.03 17.24 0.28
CA LYS A 135 1.32 17.28 1.00
C LYS A 135 1.11 18.06 2.28
N LEU A 136 1.52 17.50 3.41
CA LEU A 136 1.54 18.20 4.70
C LEU A 136 2.97 18.39 5.17
N TYR A 137 3.28 19.59 5.65
CA TYR A 137 4.62 19.97 6.08
C TYR A 137 4.56 21.12 7.08
N TYR A 138 5.63 21.26 7.87
CA TYR A 138 5.80 22.40 8.75
C TYR A 138 6.18 23.66 7.98
N SER A 139 5.49 24.76 8.26
CA SER A 139 5.88 26.11 7.83
C SER A 139 6.47 26.89 8.98
N LYS A 140 7.67 27.45 8.76
CA LYS A 140 8.33 28.36 9.71
C LYS A 140 7.56 29.67 9.89
N ASP A 141 6.93 30.18 8.82
CA ASP A 141 6.21 31.46 8.86
C ASP A 141 4.92 31.38 9.68
N ILE A 142 4.22 30.24 9.60
CA ILE A 142 2.97 29.98 10.35
C ILE A 142 3.25 29.31 11.70
N GLU A 143 4.48 28.84 11.91
CA GLU A 143 4.87 27.99 13.03
C GLU A 143 3.96 26.78 13.25
N GLY A 144 3.50 26.15 12.16
CA GLY A 144 2.58 25.03 12.23
C GLY A 144 2.61 24.15 10.99
N PHE A 145 1.90 23.03 11.06
CA PHE A 145 1.62 22.23 9.88
C PHE A 145 0.61 22.93 9.00
N ILE A 146 0.95 23.02 7.72
CA ILE A 146 0.07 23.44 6.64
C ILE A 146 -0.01 22.32 5.61
N PHE A 147 -0.93 22.47 4.65
CA PHE A 147 -1.14 21.48 3.61
C PHE A 147 -1.42 22.11 2.26
N ASP A 148 -0.90 21.48 1.21
CA ASP A 148 -1.13 21.84 -0.18
C ASP A 148 -1.78 20.68 -0.91
N GLU A 149 -2.89 20.93 -1.61
CA GLU A 149 -3.51 19.93 -2.46
C GLU A 149 -2.69 19.73 -3.75
N LEU A 150 -2.25 18.50 -3.99
CA LEU A 150 -1.43 18.14 -5.13
C LEU A 150 -2.25 17.75 -6.36
N THR A 151 -3.47 17.26 -6.15
CA THR A 151 -4.40 16.81 -7.20
C THR A 151 -5.05 17.97 -7.96
N ASN A 152 -5.15 19.15 -7.35
CA ASN A 152 -5.74 20.34 -7.97
C ASN A 152 -4.73 21.12 -8.83
N ASN A 153 -4.07 20.43 -9.77
CA ASN A 153 -3.01 21.00 -10.61
C ASN A 153 -3.39 21.05 -12.11
N GLY A 154 -4.65 20.75 -12.45
CA GLY A 154 -5.16 20.74 -13.82
C GLY A 154 -4.64 19.61 -14.71
N LYS A 155 -3.81 18.69 -14.19
CA LYS A 155 -3.28 17.57 -14.96
C LYS A 155 -4.29 16.43 -14.99
N LYS A 156 -4.43 15.81 -16.17
CA LYS A 156 -5.24 14.59 -16.35
C LYS A 156 -4.63 13.37 -15.67
N ARG A 157 -3.29 13.31 -15.59
CA ARG A 157 -2.51 12.22 -14.99
C ARG A 157 -1.93 12.71 -13.66
N PHE A 158 -2.28 12.07 -12.55
CA PHE A 158 -1.77 12.44 -11.23
C PHE A 158 -0.79 11.39 -10.69
N TYR A 159 0.42 11.85 -10.38
CA TYR A 159 1.40 11.14 -9.56
C TYR A 159 2.23 12.16 -8.78
N THR A 160 2.76 11.73 -7.63
CA THR A 160 3.72 12.49 -6.85
C THR A 160 4.67 11.56 -6.14
N PHE A 161 5.92 12.02 -5.99
CA PHE A 161 6.90 11.43 -5.09
C PHE A 161 7.07 12.39 -3.92
N LEU A 162 7.26 11.86 -2.72
CA LEU A 162 7.66 12.60 -1.53
C LEU A 162 8.89 11.92 -0.95
N GLY A 163 9.98 12.66 -0.80
CA GLY A 163 11.27 12.10 -0.42
C GLY A 163 12.02 12.96 0.58
N ASP A 164 12.86 12.32 1.38
CA ASP A 164 13.84 12.98 2.25
C ASP A 164 15.18 12.27 2.07
N PRO A 165 16.25 12.95 1.63
CA PRO A 165 16.31 14.37 1.31
C PRO A 165 15.63 14.67 -0.05
N GLU A 166 15.32 15.93 -0.31
CA GLU A 166 14.47 16.35 -1.44
C GLU A 166 15.02 15.91 -2.82
N GLU A 167 16.34 15.73 -2.97
CA GLU A 167 17.00 15.32 -4.21
C GLU A 167 16.51 13.97 -4.74
N ILE A 168 16.10 13.05 -3.84
CA ILE A 168 15.58 11.76 -4.28
C ILE A 168 14.26 11.90 -5.05
N GLU A 169 13.46 12.92 -4.74
CA GLU A 169 12.24 13.17 -5.52
C GLU A 169 12.56 13.54 -6.97
N GLY A 170 13.61 14.35 -7.17
CA GLY A 170 14.09 14.74 -8.50
C GLY A 170 14.54 13.51 -9.29
N THR A 171 15.36 12.67 -8.64
CA THR A 171 15.84 11.40 -9.18
C THR A 171 14.67 10.49 -9.60
N ALA A 172 13.69 10.26 -8.73
CA ALA A 172 12.53 9.42 -9.03
C ALA A 172 11.69 10.00 -10.18
N LYS A 173 11.50 11.33 -10.22
CA LYS A 173 10.78 12.01 -11.31
C LYS A 173 11.51 11.89 -12.65
N GLU A 174 12.83 11.94 -12.65
CA GLU A 174 13.66 11.77 -13.86
C GLU A 174 13.62 10.32 -14.36
N MET A 175 13.79 9.33 -13.47
CA MET A 175 13.66 7.92 -13.81
C MET A 175 12.27 7.60 -14.37
N TYR A 176 11.21 8.13 -13.76
CA TYR A 176 9.84 7.99 -14.26
C TYR A 176 9.67 8.55 -15.67
N LYS A 177 10.10 9.79 -15.92
CA LYS A 177 10.00 10.41 -17.25
C LYS A 177 10.78 9.64 -18.31
N LYS A 178 11.97 9.15 -17.93
CA LYS A 178 12.80 8.34 -18.82
C LYS A 178 12.11 7.02 -19.16
N MET A 179 11.57 6.31 -18.17
CA MET A 179 10.80 5.07 -18.38
C MET A 179 9.63 5.29 -19.34
N LEU A 180 8.81 6.33 -19.09
CA LEU A 180 7.69 6.63 -19.99
C LEU A 180 8.14 6.93 -21.43
N TYR A 181 9.31 7.55 -21.59
CA TYR A 181 9.85 7.88 -22.91
C TYR A 181 10.42 6.64 -23.62
N ASP A 182 11.19 5.82 -22.90
CA ASP A 182 11.82 4.62 -23.43
C ASP A 182 10.79 3.54 -23.80
N GLU A 183 9.66 3.49 -23.09
CA GLU A 183 8.55 2.56 -23.34
C GLU A 183 7.46 3.11 -24.28
N ASP A 184 7.55 4.38 -24.70
CA ASP A 184 6.57 5.06 -25.58
C ASP A 184 5.12 5.08 -25.02
N ILE A 185 4.98 5.32 -23.70
CA ILE A 185 3.71 5.31 -22.93
C ILE A 185 3.41 6.67 -22.25
N GLN A 186 3.91 7.76 -22.82
CA GLN A 186 3.78 9.11 -22.29
C GLN A 186 2.32 9.62 -22.33
N ASP A 187 1.49 9.08 -23.23
CA ASP A 187 0.08 9.43 -23.36
C ASP A 187 -0.86 8.40 -22.74
N ASP A 188 -0.35 7.22 -22.37
CA ASP A 188 -1.14 6.15 -21.77
C ASP A 188 -1.63 6.53 -20.36
N PRO A 189 -2.75 5.96 -19.89
CA PRO A 189 -3.15 6.08 -18.49
C PRO A 189 -2.03 5.61 -17.54
N ILE A 190 -1.96 6.17 -16.33
CA ILE A 190 -0.98 5.68 -15.33
C ILE A 190 -1.41 4.30 -14.84
N ASP A 191 -0.50 3.32 -14.91
CA ASP A 191 -0.64 2.00 -14.31
C ASP A 191 0.36 1.84 -13.14
N MET A 192 1.24 0.85 -13.16
CA MET A 192 2.16 0.56 -12.04
C MET A 192 3.52 1.25 -12.17
N GLU A 193 3.73 2.11 -13.18
CA GLU A 193 5.01 2.75 -13.46
C GLU A 193 5.59 3.50 -12.24
N PRO A 194 4.83 4.33 -11.49
CA PRO A 194 5.39 5.01 -10.32
C PRO A 194 5.86 4.04 -9.21
N LEU A 195 5.19 2.89 -9.09
CA LEU A 195 5.57 1.83 -8.14
C LEU A 195 6.82 1.06 -8.61
N LYS A 196 6.97 0.85 -9.93
CA LYS A 196 8.21 0.30 -10.53
C LYS A 196 9.42 1.18 -10.19
N ILE A 197 9.29 2.51 -10.29
CA ILE A 197 10.35 3.44 -9.91
C ILE A 197 10.74 3.30 -8.43
N LEU A 198 9.76 3.20 -7.53
CA LEU A 198 10.03 3.00 -6.10
C LEU A 198 10.73 1.66 -5.82
N ARG A 199 10.33 0.58 -6.51
CA ARG A 199 11.01 -0.72 -6.43
C ARG A 199 12.45 -0.62 -6.90
N ASP A 200 12.68 -0.03 -8.08
CA ASP A 200 14.00 0.03 -8.69
C ASP A 200 14.98 0.84 -7.83
N ILE A 201 14.51 1.93 -7.23
CA ILE A 201 15.29 2.70 -6.23
C ILE A 201 15.55 1.84 -4.98
N SER A 202 14.53 1.16 -4.46
CA SER A 202 14.66 0.30 -3.26
C SER A 202 15.59 -0.91 -3.45
N LEU A 203 15.77 -1.38 -4.67
CA LEU A 203 16.66 -2.49 -5.02
C LEU A 203 18.08 -2.02 -5.38
N ASN A 204 18.29 -0.73 -5.59
CA ASN A 204 19.58 -0.18 -5.98
C ASN A 204 20.41 0.20 -4.74
N ASP A 205 21.55 -0.47 -4.59
CA ASP A 205 22.48 -0.26 -3.47
C ASP A 205 23.07 1.16 -3.40
N ASP A 206 23.03 1.94 -4.49
CA ASP A 206 23.42 3.35 -4.51
C ASP A 206 22.52 4.22 -3.62
N TYR A 207 21.26 3.82 -3.43
CA TYR A 207 20.28 4.50 -2.57
C TYR A 207 20.11 3.76 -1.25
N ARG A 208 21.21 3.53 -0.54
CA ARG A 208 21.28 2.63 0.63
C ARG A 208 20.21 2.87 1.70
N GLU A 209 19.74 4.10 1.88
CA GLU A 209 18.75 4.42 2.90
C GLU A 209 17.29 4.14 2.47
N ILE A 210 17.04 3.87 1.19
CA ILE A 210 15.75 3.47 0.63
C ILE A 210 15.88 2.01 0.24
N ASP A 211 15.29 1.13 1.04
CA ASP A 211 15.54 -0.32 0.98
C ASP A 211 14.37 -1.04 1.67
N GLY A 212 14.42 -2.36 1.69
CA GLY A 212 13.39 -3.21 2.27
C GLY A 212 12.19 -3.38 1.33
N SER A 213 11.24 -4.21 1.75
CA SER A 213 10.06 -4.52 0.95
C SER A 213 9.09 -3.34 0.91
N LEU A 214 8.47 -3.13 -0.25
CA LEU A 214 7.51 -2.05 -0.40
C LEU A 214 6.26 -2.24 0.49
N GLN A 215 5.73 -1.13 0.97
CA GLN A 215 4.45 -1.06 1.66
C GLN A 215 3.46 -0.46 0.68
N ILE A 216 2.36 -1.15 0.40
CA ILE A 216 1.41 -0.74 -0.66
C ILE A 216 0.01 -0.68 -0.09
N GLY A 217 -0.69 0.42 -0.35
CA GLY A 217 -2.08 0.63 0.01
C GLY A 217 -2.85 1.25 -1.13
N LYS A 218 -4.13 0.88 -1.27
CA LYS A 218 -5.02 1.44 -2.27
C LYS A 218 -6.26 2.02 -1.62
N VAL A 219 -6.82 3.05 -2.25
CA VAL A 219 -8.13 3.63 -1.93
C VAL A 219 -9.02 3.53 -3.16
N TYR A 220 -10.26 3.11 -2.95
CA TYR A 220 -11.25 2.88 -4.00
C TYR A 220 -12.41 3.86 -3.91
N LYS A 221 -13.12 4.04 -5.03
CA LYS A 221 -14.36 4.83 -5.13
C LYS A 221 -15.47 4.34 -4.20
N SER A 222 -15.38 3.11 -3.70
CA SER A 222 -16.29 2.49 -2.73
C SER A 222 -16.08 2.94 -1.27
N ASN A 223 -15.31 4.01 -1.01
CA ASN A 223 -14.94 4.45 0.35
C ASN A 223 -14.16 3.43 1.17
N THR A 224 -13.40 2.56 0.51
CA THR A 224 -12.59 1.55 1.17
C THR A 224 -11.12 1.76 0.85
N SER A 225 -10.29 1.46 1.83
CA SER A 225 -8.84 1.32 1.67
C SER A 225 -8.43 -0.10 2.01
N GLU A 226 -7.41 -0.59 1.30
CA GLU A 226 -6.88 -1.94 1.44
C GLU A 226 -5.36 -1.89 1.38
N PHE A 227 -4.72 -2.69 2.23
CA PHE A 227 -3.29 -2.92 2.18
C PHE A 227 -2.96 -4.20 1.44
N PHE A 228 -1.83 -4.18 0.75
CA PHE A 228 -1.31 -5.30 0.00
C PHE A 228 0.04 -5.70 0.58
N GLY A 229 0.29 -7.01 0.56
CA GLY A 229 1.64 -7.53 0.69
C GLY A 229 2.37 -7.49 -0.65
N ILE A 230 3.64 -7.85 -0.62
CA ILE A 230 4.47 -8.01 -1.81
C ILE A 230 5.48 -9.14 -1.56
N TYR A 231 5.78 -9.96 -2.56
CA TYR A 231 6.94 -10.84 -2.48
C TYR A 231 8.21 -10.02 -2.65
N TRP A 232 9.27 -10.32 -1.92
CA TRP A 232 10.47 -9.48 -1.96
C TRP A 232 11.77 -10.28 -1.88
N PRO A 233 12.82 -9.91 -2.62
CA PRO A 233 12.91 -8.82 -3.62
C PRO A 233 12.41 -9.16 -5.03
N SER A 234 12.03 -10.42 -5.27
CA SER A 234 11.49 -10.91 -6.55
C SER A 234 10.27 -11.80 -6.29
N SER A 235 9.60 -12.25 -7.36
CA SER A 235 8.55 -13.30 -7.31
C SER A 235 8.94 -14.55 -6.51
N LYS A 236 10.24 -14.90 -6.50
CA LYS A 236 10.81 -16.05 -5.77
C LYS A 236 11.21 -15.73 -4.32
N GLY A 237 10.95 -14.50 -3.90
CA GLY A 237 11.24 -14.00 -2.57
C GLY A 237 10.31 -14.57 -1.51
N LYS A 238 10.27 -13.90 -0.36
CA LYS A 238 9.32 -14.23 0.71
C LYS A 238 8.18 -13.24 0.75
N PRO A 239 6.99 -13.63 1.25
CA PRO A 239 5.88 -12.72 1.41
C PRO A 239 6.23 -11.68 2.47
N CYS A 240 6.13 -10.40 2.10
CA CYS A 240 6.31 -9.27 2.98
C CYS A 240 5.02 -8.48 3.12
N PHE A 241 4.75 -7.98 4.32
CA PHE A 241 3.61 -7.09 4.59
C PHE A 241 4.04 -5.96 5.50
N GLN A 242 3.75 -4.72 5.08
CA GLN A 242 4.17 -3.49 5.77
C GLN A 242 5.68 -3.48 6.14
N GLY A 243 6.53 -3.92 5.21
CA GLY A 243 7.97 -3.96 5.44
C GLY A 243 8.49 -5.23 6.12
N ARG A 244 7.64 -6.01 6.78
CA ARG A 244 8.05 -7.20 7.54
C ARG A 244 7.96 -8.46 6.69
N GLU A 245 8.99 -9.30 6.79
CA GLU A 245 9.02 -10.64 6.19
C GLU A 245 8.17 -11.64 6.98
N TYR A 246 7.43 -12.48 6.26
CA TYR A 246 6.63 -13.58 6.77
C TYR A 246 7.00 -14.89 6.06
N ASN A 247 6.54 -16.00 6.61
CA ASN A 247 6.50 -17.28 5.90
C ASN A 247 5.08 -17.51 5.36
N GLU A 248 4.92 -18.47 4.45
CA GLU A 248 3.62 -18.74 3.82
C GLU A 248 2.50 -19.10 4.80
N LEU A 249 2.83 -19.65 5.97
CA LEU A 249 1.86 -20.10 6.96
C LEU A 249 1.36 -18.97 7.87
N ASN A 250 2.19 -17.95 8.11
CA ASN A 250 1.90 -16.88 9.05
C ASN A 250 1.75 -15.50 8.39
N LYS A 251 1.85 -15.43 7.06
CA LYS A 251 1.63 -14.19 6.32
C LYS A 251 0.19 -13.70 6.53
N PRO A 252 -0.03 -12.39 6.68
CA PRO A 252 -1.38 -11.81 6.73
C PRO A 252 -2.22 -12.24 5.53
N LEU A 253 -3.52 -12.46 5.76
CA LEU A 253 -4.50 -12.83 4.73
C LEU A 253 -4.92 -11.60 3.89
N VAL A 254 -3.94 -11.05 3.18
CA VAL A 254 -4.10 -9.98 2.20
C VAL A 254 -3.65 -10.48 0.83
N ARG A 255 -3.90 -9.69 -0.20
CA ARG A 255 -3.38 -9.95 -1.55
C ARG A 255 -1.91 -9.52 -1.62
N TYR A 256 -1.10 -10.27 -2.36
CA TYR A 256 0.33 -10.02 -2.50
C TYR A 256 0.67 -9.67 -3.95
N PHE A 257 1.48 -8.63 -4.14
CA PHE A 257 2.06 -8.31 -5.43
C PHE A 257 3.29 -9.17 -5.73
N ASP A 258 3.46 -9.52 -6.99
CA ASP A 258 4.73 -9.91 -7.56
C ASP A 258 5.54 -8.63 -7.87
N PRO A 259 6.74 -8.45 -7.28
CA PRO A 259 7.55 -7.25 -7.54
C PRO A 259 8.11 -7.20 -8.96
N ASP A 260 8.15 -8.31 -9.71
CA ASP A 260 8.77 -8.35 -11.04
C ASP A 260 7.85 -7.70 -12.09
N ASN A 261 6.54 -7.92 -11.99
CA ASN A 261 5.52 -7.44 -12.94
C ASN A 261 4.38 -6.62 -12.31
N PHE A 262 4.29 -6.55 -10.98
CA PHE A 262 3.20 -5.91 -10.22
C PHE A 262 1.79 -6.49 -10.49
N GLU A 263 1.73 -7.72 -10.97
CA GLU A 263 0.51 -8.50 -10.91
C GLU A 263 0.26 -8.95 -9.48
N ILE A 264 -1.01 -9.07 -9.12
CA ILE A 264 -1.38 -9.67 -7.85
C ILE A 264 -1.26 -11.19 -8.04
N PHE A 265 -0.60 -11.88 -7.12
CA PHE A 265 -0.75 -13.32 -6.97
C PHE A 265 -2.21 -13.62 -6.62
N GLU A 266 -3.06 -13.74 -7.64
CA GLU A 266 -4.47 -14.06 -7.48
C GLU A 266 -4.70 -15.55 -7.18
N SER A 267 -3.67 -16.38 -7.39
CA SER A 267 -3.83 -17.82 -7.49
C SER A 267 -2.97 -18.57 -6.47
N ASP A 268 -3.51 -18.72 -5.26
CA ASP A 268 -3.36 -20.00 -4.54
C ASP A 268 -4.14 -21.14 -5.26
N LEU A 269 -4.71 -20.88 -6.44
CA LEU A 269 -5.47 -21.81 -7.25
C LEU A 269 -4.53 -22.39 -8.33
N PRO A 270 -4.47 -23.71 -8.52
CA PRO A 270 -3.66 -24.29 -9.58
C PRO A 270 -4.12 -23.78 -10.95
N ASP A 271 -3.20 -23.24 -11.75
CA ASP A 271 -3.52 -22.83 -13.13
C ASP A 271 -3.98 -24.01 -14.00
N LYS A 272 -3.60 -25.22 -13.59
CA LYS A 272 -4.00 -26.47 -14.22
C LYS A 272 -4.26 -27.57 -13.19
N LEU A 273 -5.38 -28.26 -13.35
CA LEU A 273 -5.68 -29.52 -12.67
C LEU A 273 -5.53 -30.68 -13.66
N ASN A 274 -4.81 -31.72 -13.24
CA ASN A 274 -4.63 -32.92 -14.07
C ASN A 274 -5.85 -33.83 -14.05
N GLN A 275 -6.61 -33.84 -12.96
CA GLN A 275 -7.77 -34.70 -12.77
C GLN A 275 -8.84 -33.92 -12.00
N ILE A 276 -10.05 -33.87 -12.55
CA ILE A 276 -11.24 -33.35 -11.89
C ILE A 276 -12.24 -34.50 -11.90
N THR A 277 -12.40 -35.20 -10.77
CA THR A 277 -13.26 -36.38 -10.64
C THR A 277 -14.14 -36.30 -9.39
N GLU A 278 -15.31 -36.94 -9.42
CA GLU A 278 -16.20 -37.05 -8.25
C GLU A 278 -15.52 -37.72 -7.05
N GLU A 279 -14.55 -38.59 -7.30
CA GLU A 279 -13.81 -39.30 -6.25
C GLU A 279 -12.92 -38.35 -5.42
N ILE A 280 -12.31 -37.35 -6.07
CA ILE A 280 -11.44 -36.36 -5.42
C ILE A 280 -12.28 -35.24 -4.79
N TYR A 281 -13.25 -34.71 -5.55
CA TYR A 281 -13.96 -33.48 -5.20
C TYR A 281 -15.32 -33.71 -4.54
N GLY A 282 -15.85 -34.95 -4.56
CA GLY A 282 -17.14 -35.30 -3.94
C GLY A 282 -18.27 -34.39 -4.40
N ASN A 283 -19.01 -33.83 -3.43
CA ASN A 283 -20.13 -32.93 -3.68
C ASN A 283 -19.74 -31.62 -4.39
N ASP A 284 -18.46 -31.24 -4.33
CA ASP A 284 -17.95 -30.01 -4.95
C ASP A 284 -17.49 -30.22 -6.40
N PHE A 285 -17.56 -31.45 -6.92
CA PHE A 285 -17.08 -31.82 -8.26
C PHE A 285 -17.66 -30.95 -9.37
N GLU A 286 -18.99 -30.80 -9.42
CA GLU A 286 -19.67 -30.02 -10.45
C GLU A 286 -19.20 -28.56 -10.43
N PHE A 287 -19.04 -27.98 -9.24
CA PHE A 287 -18.56 -26.61 -9.08
C PHE A 287 -17.11 -26.45 -9.53
N VAL A 288 -16.21 -27.37 -9.18
CA VAL A 288 -14.80 -27.33 -9.60
C VAL A 288 -14.71 -27.49 -11.12
N ARG A 289 -15.43 -28.47 -11.70
CA ARG A 289 -15.49 -28.67 -13.15
C ARG A 289 -15.99 -27.41 -13.86
N ASP A 290 -16.98 -26.73 -13.32
CA ASP A 290 -17.53 -25.51 -13.93
C ASP A 290 -16.55 -24.33 -13.87
N CYS A 291 -15.57 -24.35 -12.97
CA CYS A 291 -14.53 -23.32 -12.88
C CYS A 291 -13.30 -23.58 -13.76
N TYR A 292 -13.11 -24.79 -14.27
CA TYR A 292 -11.99 -25.16 -15.13
C TYR A 292 -12.47 -25.49 -16.55
N GLU A 293 -11.63 -25.22 -17.54
CA GLU A 293 -11.86 -25.65 -18.92
C GLU A 293 -11.73 -27.18 -19.04
N GLU A 294 -12.24 -27.75 -20.13
CA GLU A 294 -12.09 -29.18 -20.43
C GLU A 294 -10.61 -29.60 -20.52
N THR A 295 -9.71 -28.67 -20.85
CA THR A 295 -8.26 -28.85 -20.87
C THR A 295 -7.62 -28.94 -19.48
N GLY A 296 -8.41 -28.72 -18.43
CA GLY A 296 -7.98 -28.67 -17.03
C GLY A 296 -7.39 -27.32 -16.62
N HIS A 297 -7.42 -26.29 -17.47
CA HIS A 297 -6.94 -24.94 -17.14
C HIS A 297 -8.00 -24.11 -16.42
N LEU A 298 -7.59 -23.26 -15.48
CA LEU A 298 -8.52 -22.37 -14.77
C LEU A 298 -9.15 -21.38 -15.76
N LYS A 299 -10.49 -21.22 -15.73
CA LYS A 299 -11.17 -20.27 -16.63
C LYS A 299 -10.75 -18.83 -16.34
N ALA A 300 -10.41 -18.09 -17.40
CA ALA A 300 -10.16 -16.65 -17.29
C ALA A 300 -11.42 -15.88 -16.86
N GLY A 301 -11.26 -14.84 -16.03
CA GLY A 301 -12.37 -13.97 -15.63
C GLY A 301 -13.35 -14.57 -14.61
N LEU A 302 -12.96 -15.63 -13.88
CA LEU A 302 -13.78 -16.18 -12.80
C LEU A 302 -14.12 -15.11 -11.75
N PRO A 303 -15.38 -15.03 -11.28
CA PRO A 303 -15.75 -14.16 -10.17
C PRO A 303 -14.93 -14.46 -8.90
N GLU A 304 -14.57 -13.42 -8.14
CA GLU A 304 -13.82 -13.59 -6.88
C GLU A 304 -14.50 -14.52 -5.88
N LYS A 305 -15.85 -14.52 -5.83
CA LYS A 305 -16.61 -15.46 -5.00
C LYS A 305 -16.31 -16.91 -5.39
N SER A 306 -16.23 -17.20 -6.69
CA SER A 306 -15.93 -18.54 -7.19
C SER A 306 -14.50 -18.95 -6.86
N LYS A 307 -13.53 -18.04 -7.06
CA LYS A 307 -12.14 -18.26 -6.65
C LYS A 307 -12.02 -18.54 -5.15
N HIS A 308 -12.75 -17.79 -4.31
CA HIS A 308 -12.78 -18.03 -2.87
C HIS A 308 -13.32 -19.41 -2.50
N THR A 309 -14.44 -19.83 -3.10
CA THR A 309 -15.00 -21.17 -2.89
C THR A 309 -14.02 -22.27 -3.30
N LEU A 310 -13.36 -22.15 -4.46
CA LEU A 310 -12.33 -23.10 -4.89
C LEU A 310 -11.20 -23.25 -3.87
N ARG A 311 -10.74 -22.13 -3.26
CA ARG A 311 -9.71 -22.17 -2.23
C ARG A 311 -10.16 -22.97 -1.00
N LEU A 312 -11.42 -22.84 -0.59
CA LEU A 312 -11.97 -23.62 0.53
C LEU A 312 -12.04 -25.10 0.19
N ILE A 313 -12.50 -25.45 -1.01
CA ILE A 313 -12.57 -26.83 -1.49
C ILE A 313 -11.18 -27.47 -1.50
N PHE A 314 -10.17 -26.80 -2.05
CA PHE A 314 -8.82 -27.36 -2.11
C PHE A 314 -8.18 -27.51 -0.73
N LYS A 315 -8.43 -26.59 0.21
CA LYS A 315 -7.97 -26.73 1.60
C LYS A 315 -8.62 -27.94 2.29
N ASP A 316 -9.92 -28.12 2.10
CA ASP A 316 -10.64 -29.26 2.68
C ASP A 316 -10.18 -30.60 2.08
N ILE A 317 -9.97 -30.66 0.76
CA ILE A 317 -9.44 -31.85 0.09
C ILE A 317 -8.02 -32.16 0.55
N ALA A 318 -7.13 -31.16 0.61
CA ALA A 318 -5.77 -31.34 1.11
C ALA A 318 -5.76 -31.91 2.54
N TYR A 319 -6.67 -31.42 3.38
CA TYR A 319 -6.86 -31.95 4.73
C TYR A 319 -7.40 -33.38 4.74
N ARG A 320 -8.43 -33.70 3.93
CA ARG A 320 -8.98 -35.07 3.79
C ARG A 320 -7.91 -36.05 3.31
N MET A 321 -7.12 -35.66 2.32
CA MET A 321 -6.01 -36.46 1.81
C MET A 321 -4.95 -36.70 2.90
N PHE A 322 -4.57 -35.65 3.63
CA PHE A 322 -3.65 -35.77 4.77
C PHE A 322 -4.15 -36.78 5.82
N ILE A 323 -5.42 -36.66 6.24
CA ILE A 323 -6.02 -37.59 7.20
C ILE A 323 -6.08 -39.03 6.64
N SER A 324 -6.37 -39.19 5.35
CA SER A 324 -6.41 -40.51 4.71
C SER A 324 -5.04 -41.19 4.71
N LEU A 325 -3.96 -40.42 4.47
CA LEU A 325 -2.59 -40.91 4.51
C LEU A 325 -2.21 -41.37 5.93
N GLN A 326 -2.58 -40.59 6.95
CA GLN A 326 -2.32 -40.96 8.35
C GLN A 326 -3.07 -42.23 8.77
N LYS A 327 -4.30 -42.44 8.28
CA LYS A 327 -5.05 -43.68 8.54
C LYS A 327 -4.46 -44.91 7.84
N GLN A 328 -3.81 -44.73 6.70
CA GLN A 328 -3.14 -45.83 5.99
C GLN A 328 -1.85 -46.28 6.71
N GLU A 329 -1.16 -45.37 7.42
CA GLU A 329 0.03 -45.70 8.22
C GLU A 329 -0.29 -46.52 9.49
N GLU A 330 -1.50 -46.41 10.06
CA GLU A 330 -1.95 -47.21 11.22
C GLU A 330 -2.35 -48.66 10.88
N THR A 331 -2.33 -49.04 9.59
CA THR A 331 -2.78 -50.37 9.13
C THR A 331 -1.62 -51.35 8.83
N TYR A 332 -0.39 -50.99 9.19
CA TYR A 332 0.80 -51.87 9.20
C TYR A 332 1.33 -52.03 10.62
#